data_AF-A0A383B6W5-F1
#
_entry.id   AF-A0A383B6W5-F1
#
_cell.length_a   1.000
_cell.length_b   1.000
_cell.length_c   1.000
_cell.angle_alpha   90.00
_cell.angle_beta   90.00
_cell.angle_gamma   90.00
#
_symmetry.space_group_name_H-M   'P 1'
#
loop_
_entity.id
_entity.type
_entity.pdbx_description
1 polymer ?
#
loop_
_entity_poly.entity_id
_entity_poly.type
_entity_poly.pdbx_seq_one_letter_code
_entity_poly.pdbx_strand_id
1 'polypeptide(L)'
;YDKPDHLGDATHFQALTTAIAGTVGTGNIGGVALAIYLGGPAALFWMWMTAFFGMTTKFVEVSLSHKYRQTDDHGFIVGGPMFVMEKGLNLKWLAVLFAIATVVSSFGSGNMPQSNNIASGMLSTFGIPAWITGLSLAILLGMVILGGIKRIVKVAEKLVPTMAVIYFLGGLAVIAANIEQVLPSFLSVIQDAFSGSAAAGGFLGASFAYAFNRGVNRGLFSNEAGQGSAPIAHAAARADEPISEGM
;
A
#
# COMPACT_ATOMS: atom_id res chain seq x y z
N TYR A 1 3.63 -8.96 23.49
CA TYR A 1 3.99 -9.14 22.08
C TYR A 1 5.29 -8.42 21.78
N ASP A 2 5.39 -7.10 21.98
CA ASP A 2 6.69 -6.40 22.01
C ASP A 2 7.40 -6.57 23.37
N LYS A 3 8.58 -7.19 23.40
CA LYS A 3 9.49 -7.10 24.56
C LYS A 3 10.75 -6.31 24.19
N PRO A 4 11.31 -5.49 25.11
CA PRO A 4 12.49 -4.67 24.83
C PRO A 4 13.73 -5.47 24.39
N ASP A 5 13.78 -6.72 24.81
CA ASP A 5 14.83 -7.71 24.63
C ASP A 5 14.77 -8.44 23.27
N HIS A 6 13.69 -8.28 22.50
CA HIS A 6 13.58 -8.86 21.16
C HIS A 6 14.39 -8.04 20.14
N LEU A 7 15.05 -8.74 19.21
CA LEU A 7 15.82 -8.12 18.12
C LEU A 7 14.89 -7.40 17.13
N GLY A 8 15.15 -6.11 16.90
CA GLY A 8 14.39 -5.27 15.97
C GLY A 8 14.59 -3.77 16.21
N ASP A 9 14.41 -2.97 15.15
CA ASP A 9 14.56 -1.51 15.16
C ASP A 9 13.25 -0.77 15.48
N ALA A 10 12.12 -1.45 15.36
CA ALA A 10 10.78 -0.90 15.51
C ALA A 10 9.88 -1.83 16.33
N THR A 11 8.93 -1.27 17.06
CA THR A 11 7.79 -2.03 17.61
C THR A 11 6.87 -2.55 16.49
N HIS A 12 6.02 -3.54 16.78
CA HIS A 12 5.02 -4.03 15.82
C HIS A 12 4.15 -2.89 15.27
N PHE A 13 3.70 -1.99 16.15
CA PHE A 13 2.89 -0.84 15.75
C PHE A 13 3.66 0.12 14.83
N GLN A 14 4.93 0.37 15.14
CA GLN A 14 5.81 1.20 14.33
C GLN A 14 6.08 0.60 12.94
N ALA A 15 6.29 -0.72 12.87
CA ALA A 15 6.44 -1.42 11.60
C ALA A 15 5.15 -1.37 10.78
N LEU A 16 4.00 -1.64 11.41
CA LEU A 16 2.68 -1.56 10.78
C LEU A 16 2.38 -0.15 10.25
N THR A 17 2.55 0.88 11.07
CA THR A 17 2.32 2.28 10.64
C THR A 17 3.28 2.70 9.53
N THR A 18 4.52 2.23 9.55
CA THR A 18 5.49 2.49 8.46
C THR A 18 5.08 1.78 7.17
N ALA A 19 4.63 0.52 7.24
CA ALA A 19 4.13 -0.20 6.08
C ALA A 19 2.85 0.46 5.51
N ILE A 20 1.93 0.88 6.38
CA ILE A 20 0.71 1.61 5.99
C ILE A 20 1.05 2.98 5.39
N ALA A 21 2.09 3.67 5.88
CA ALA A 21 2.53 4.94 5.28
C ALA A 21 2.94 4.79 3.81
N GLY A 22 3.53 3.64 3.44
CA GLY A 22 3.88 3.33 2.06
C GLY A 22 2.66 3.00 1.19
N THR A 23 1.69 2.27 1.74
CA THR A 23 0.54 1.78 0.96
C THR A 23 -0.65 2.76 0.91
N VAL A 24 -0.79 3.63 1.90
CA VAL A 24 -1.88 4.62 1.98
C VAL A 24 -1.38 5.97 1.52
N GLY A 25 -1.88 6.42 0.36
CA GLY A 25 -1.56 7.74 -0.17
C GLY A 25 -2.63 8.29 -1.10
N THR A 26 -2.30 9.37 -1.80
CA THR A 26 -3.20 10.02 -2.79
C THR A 26 -3.64 9.06 -3.89
N GLY A 27 -2.79 8.09 -4.23
CA GLY A 27 -3.14 7.00 -5.14
C GLY A 27 -4.42 6.28 -4.71
N ASN A 28 -4.63 6.05 -3.41
CA ASN A 28 -5.81 5.33 -2.90
C ASN A 28 -7.08 6.19 -2.97
N ILE A 29 -6.94 7.51 -2.97
CA ILE A 29 -8.07 8.43 -3.13
C ILE A 29 -8.42 8.55 -4.61
N GLY A 30 -7.51 9.12 -5.40
CA GLY A 30 -7.75 9.41 -6.82
C GLY A 30 -7.80 8.15 -7.69
N GLY A 31 -6.98 7.15 -7.38
CA GLY A 31 -6.91 5.91 -8.17
C GLY A 31 -8.11 4.99 -7.96
N VAL A 32 -8.67 4.91 -6.74
CA VAL A 32 -9.94 4.19 -6.51
C VAL A 32 -11.06 4.89 -7.27
N ALA A 33 -11.16 6.22 -7.16
CA ALA A 33 -12.15 7.00 -7.88
C ALA A 33 -12.03 6.80 -9.40
N LEU A 34 -10.82 6.82 -9.95
CA LEU A 34 -10.56 6.57 -11.37
C LEU A 34 -10.91 5.13 -11.78
N ALA A 35 -10.62 4.14 -10.95
CA ALA A 35 -10.96 2.74 -11.23
C ALA A 35 -12.48 2.52 -11.27
N ILE A 36 -13.24 3.15 -10.37
CA ILE A 36 -14.71 3.12 -10.38
C ILE A 36 -15.25 3.92 -11.57
N TYR A 37 -14.69 5.09 -11.85
CA TYR A 37 -15.10 5.90 -13.01
C TYR A 37 -14.93 5.15 -14.34
N LEU A 38 -13.79 4.46 -14.51
CA LEU A 38 -13.50 3.72 -15.72
C LEU A 38 -14.20 2.35 -15.77
N GLY A 39 -14.06 1.55 -14.70
CA GLY A 39 -14.49 0.16 -14.64
C GLY A 39 -15.88 -0.06 -14.04
N GLY A 40 -16.56 1.01 -13.64
CA GLY A 40 -17.84 0.95 -12.95
C GLY A 40 -17.75 0.41 -11.51
N PRO A 41 -18.90 0.25 -10.83
CA PRO A 41 -19.00 -0.28 -9.47
C PRO A 41 -18.36 -1.67 -9.31
N ALA A 42 -18.39 -2.51 -10.35
CA ALA A 42 -17.76 -3.82 -10.37
C ALA A 42 -16.24 -3.78 -10.11
N ALA A 43 -15.55 -2.69 -10.48
CA ALA A 43 -14.13 -2.54 -10.18
C ALA A 43 -13.85 -2.59 -8.67
N LEU A 44 -14.76 -2.04 -7.84
CA LEU A 44 -14.63 -2.05 -6.38
C LEU A 44 -14.73 -3.48 -5.82
N PHE A 45 -15.61 -4.32 -6.37
CA PHE A 45 -15.70 -5.73 -6.00
C PHE A 45 -14.37 -6.45 -6.24
N TRP A 46 -13.78 -6.26 -7.42
CA TRP A 46 -12.49 -6.88 -7.75
C TRP A 46 -11.34 -6.36 -6.89
N MET A 47 -11.36 -5.09 -6.49
CA MET A 47 -10.42 -4.56 -5.51
C MET A 47 -10.53 -5.28 -4.15
N TRP A 48 -11.75 -5.56 -3.68
CA TRP A 48 -11.96 -6.34 -2.46
C TRP A 48 -11.46 -7.77 -2.60
N MET A 49 -11.70 -8.43 -3.73
CA MET A 49 -11.18 -9.78 -3.98
C MET A 49 -9.66 -9.80 -3.99
N THR A 50 -9.02 -8.81 -4.63
CA THR A 50 -7.56 -8.66 -4.60
C THR A 50 -7.03 -8.45 -3.19
N ALA A 51 -7.72 -7.65 -2.35
CA ALA A 51 -7.34 -7.50 -0.96
C ALA A 51 -7.50 -8.81 -0.17
N PHE A 52 -8.60 -9.53 -0.37
CA PHE A 52 -8.88 -10.79 0.31
C PHE A 52 -7.79 -11.84 0.04
N PHE A 53 -7.46 -12.10 -1.23
CA PHE A 53 -6.39 -13.04 -1.57
C PHE A 53 -5.00 -12.47 -1.22
N GLY A 54 -4.84 -11.15 -1.33
CA GLY A 54 -3.61 -10.45 -1.01
C GLY A 54 -3.20 -10.53 0.45
N MET A 55 -4.16 -10.68 1.38
CA MET A 55 -3.85 -10.88 2.81
C MET A 55 -2.98 -12.11 3.02
N THR A 56 -3.30 -13.24 2.37
CA THR A 56 -2.51 -14.47 2.48
C THR A 56 -1.11 -14.29 1.86
N THR A 57 -1.02 -13.65 0.70
CA THR A 57 0.27 -13.36 0.05
C THR A 57 1.15 -12.52 0.97
N LYS A 58 0.60 -11.44 1.52
CA LYS A 58 1.32 -10.51 2.40
C LYS A 58 1.75 -11.18 3.71
N PHE A 59 0.89 -12.00 4.30
CA PHE A 59 1.22 -12.80 5.48
C PHE A 59 2.47 -13.68 5.24
N VAL A 60 2.52 -14.39 4.11
CA VAL A 60 3.65 -15.25 3.75
C VAL A 60 4.91 -14.42 3.48
N GLU A 61 4.78 -13.32 2.71
CA GLU A 61 5.89 -12.43 2.38
C GLU A 61 6.56 -11.84 3.63
N VAL A 62 5.74 -11.35 4.58
CA VAL A 62 6.21 -10.78 5.84
C VAL A 62 6.85 -11.85 6.71
N SER A 63 6.18 -13.00 6.88
CA SER A 63 6.70 -14.11 7.66
C SER A 63 8.07 -14.59 7.16
N LEU A 64 8.23 -14.76 5.84
CA LEU A 64 9.51 -15.19 5.26
C LEU A 64 10.58 -14.10 5.38
N SER A 65 10.22 -12.85 5.12
CA SER A 65 11.18 -11.73 5.20
C SER A 65 11.68 -11.50 6.61
N HIS A 66 10.82 -11.71 7.62
CA HIS A 66 11.21 -11.68 9.02
C HIS A 66 12.12 -12.86 9.39
N LYS A 67 11.84 -14.06 8.88
CA LYS A 67 12.68 -15.26 9.08
C LYS A 67 14.10 -15.11 8.50
N TYR A 68 14.25 -14.48 7.34
CA TYR A 68 15.54 -14.37 6.62
C TYR A 68 16.25 -13.03 6.80
N ARG A 69 15.75 -12.13 7.65
CA ARG A 69 16.38 -10.84 7.95
C ARG A 69 17.77 -10.99 8.56
N GLN A 70 18.58 -9.95 8.45
CA GLN A 70 19.93 -9.87 9.00
C GLN A 70 20.13 -8.57 9.76
N THR A 71 21.21 -8.51 10.53
CA THR A 71 21.75 -7.27 11.05
C THR A 71 22.88 -6.82 10.15
N ASP A 72 22.89 -5.54 9.76
CA ASP A 72 23.96 -4.91 9.00
C ASP A 72 25.16 -4.53 9.90
N ASP A 73 26.24 -4.02 9.30
CA ASP A 73 27.46 -3.63 10.00
C ASP A 73 27.24 -2.44 10.98
N HIS A 74 26.12 -1.74 10.85
CA HIS A 74 25.73 -0.62 11.70
C HIS A 74 24.76 -1.03 12.82
N GLY A 75 24.42 -2.31 12.91
CA GLY A 75 23.53 -2.86 13.93
C GLY A 75 22.03 -2.74 13.61
N PHE A 76 21.66 -2.32 12.40
CA PHE A 76 20.28 -2.22 11.94
C PHE A 76 19.81 -3.51 11.28
N ILE A 77 18.51 -3.79 11.39
CA ILE A 77 17.88 -4.92 10.74
C ILE A 77 17.60 -4.59 9.27
N VAL A 78 18.11 -5.44 8.39
CA VAL A 78 17.85 -5.42 6.96
C VAL A 78 17.13 -6.71 6.55
N GLY A 79 16.04 -6.58 5.82
CA GLY A 79 15.22 -7.71 5.42
C GLY A 79 14.28 -7.38 4.28
N GLY A 80 13.56 -8.40 3.82
CA GLY A 80 12.67 -8.31 2.66
C GLY A 80 12.85 -9.48 1.69
N PRO A 81 12.09 -9.49 0.58
CA PRO A 81 12.08 -10.62 -0.36
C PRO A 81 13.43 -10.89 -1.02
N MET A 82 14.28 -9.87 -1.20
CA MET A 82 15.65 -10.05 -1.70
C MET A 82 16.47 -10.99 -0.82
N PHE A 83 16.33 -10.91 0.51
CA PHE A 83 17.03 -11.82 1.43
C PHE A 83 16.41 -13.22 1.42
N VAL A 84 15.09 -13.32 1.24
CA VAL A 84 14.40 -14.62 1.06
C VAL A 84 14.91 -15.31 -0.22
N MET A 85 15.06 -14.57 -1.32
CA MET A 85 15.57 -15.08 -2.59
C MET A 85 17.04 -15.48 -2.50
N GLU A 86 17.89 -14.65 -1.90
CA GLU A 86 19.32 -14.95 -1.77
C GLU A 86 19.59 -16.13 -0.84
N LYS A 87 18.89 -16.23 0.29
CA LYS A 87 19.22 -17.19 1.36
C LYS A 87 18.25 -18.35 1.49
N GLY A 88 16.96 -18.11 1.29
CA GLY A 88 15.93 -19.14 1.34
C GLY A 88 15.91 -19.99 0.07
N LEU A 89 16.12 -19.35 -1.09
CA LEU A 89 16.11 -20.02 -2.39
C LEU A 89 17.50 -20.24 -2.98
N ASN A 90 18.56 -19.63 -2.43
CA ASN A 90 19.91 -19.63 -3.01
C ASN A 90 19.97 -19.04 -4.44
N LEU A 91 19.06 -18.10 -4.76
CA LEU A 91 18.94 -17.46 -6.08
C LEU A 91 19.38 -15.99 -6.01
N LYS A 92 20.69 -15.76 -5.84
CA LYS A 92 21.26 -14.41 -5.72
C LYS A 92 20.95 -13.51 -6.91
N TRP A 93 20.91 -14.05 -8.13
CA TRP A 93 20.58 -13.26 -9.33
C TRP A 93 19.15 -12.70 -9.27
N LEU A 94 18.21 -13.46 -8.71
CA LEU A 94 16.82 -13.04 -8.56
C LEU A 94 16.69 -11.98 -7.47
N ALA A 95 17.44 -12.12 -6.37
CA ALA A 95 17.51 -11.11 -5.31
C ALA A 95 18.00 -9.75 -5.84
N VAL A 96 19.05 -9.75 -6.67
CA VAL A 96 19.58 -8.53 -7.32
C VAL A 96 18.56 -7.92 -8.28
N LEU A 97 17.92 -8.74 -9.11
CA LEU A 97 16.87 -8.28 -10.02
C LEU A 97 15.71 -7.63 -9.25
N PHE A 98 15.25 -8.28 -8.18
CA PHE A 98 14.21 -7.76 -7.30
C PHE A 98 14.63 -6.43 -6.68
N ALA A 99 15.83 -6.35 -6.09
CA ALA A 99 16.32 -5.12 -5.46
C ALA A 99 16.37 -3.93 -6.45
N ILE A 100 16.85 -4.16 -7.68
CA ILE A 100 16.86 -3.14 -8.74
C ILE A 100 15.43 -2.71 -9.09
N ALA A 101 14.53 -3.68 -9.29
CA ALA A 101 13.13 -3.41 -9.60
C ALA A 101 12.44 -2.64 -8.47
N THR A 102 12.69 -2.98 -7.20
CA THR A 102 12.16 -2.26 -6.03
C THR A 102 12.65 -0.81 -6.00
N VAL A 103 13.94 -0.56 -6.26
CA VAL A 103 14.49 0.80 -6.32
C VAL A 103 13.81 1.61 -7.42
N VAL A 104 13.73 1.07 -8.65
CA VAL A 104 13.05 1.76 -9.76
C VAL A 104 11.57 2.01 -9.46
N SER A 105 10.89 1.00 -8.91
CA SER A 105 9.47 1.09 -8.54
C SER A 105 9.23 2.14 -7.45
N SER A 106 10.15 2.30 -6.49
CA SER A 106 10.01 3.32 -5.43
C SER A 106 9.88 4.75 -5.97
N PHE A 107 10.53 5.07 -7.09
CA PHE A 107 10.34 6.35 -7.78
C PHE A 107 9.00 6.41 -8.51
N GLY A 108 8.64 5.33 -9.19
CA GLY A 108 7.46 5.24 -10.07
C GLY A 108 6.12 5.16 -9.33
N SER A 109 6.01 4.37 -8.26
CA SER A 109 4.78 4.23 -7.46
C SER A 109 4.83 5.06 -6.18
N GLY A 110 5.98 5.10 -5.51
CA GLY A 110 6.15 5.69 -4.19
C GLY A 110 6.34 7.22 -4.17
N ASN A 111 6.93 7.80 -5.22
CA ASN A 111 7.30 9.23 -5.21
C ASN A 111 6.53 10.08 -6.23
N MET A 112 6.73 9.84 -7.55
CA MET A 112 6.30 10.80 -8.56
C MET A 112 4.78 10.99 -8.62
N PRO A 113 3.94 9.92 -8.66
CA PRO A 113 2.49 10.10 -8.72
C PRO A 113 1.93 10.72 -7.44
N GLN A 114 2.50 10.40 -6.28
CA GLN A 114 2.06 10.92 -4.99
C GLN A 114 2.27 12.45 -4.93
N SER A 115 3.50 12.89 -5.23
CA SER A 115 3.84 14.31 -5.24
C SER A 115 3.07 15.09 -6.30
N ASN A 116 2.89 14.49 -7.49
CA ASN A 116 2.12 15.10 -8.58
C ASN A 116 0.64 15.28 -8.25
N ASN A 117 0.01 14.28 -7.63
CA ASN A 117 -1.40 14.36 -7.21
C ASN A 117 -1.59 15.43 -6.14
N ILE A 118 -0.68 15.53 -5.16
CA ILE A 118 -0.74 16.59 -4.14
C ILE A 118 -0.59 17.95 -4.82
N ALA A 119 0.43 18.14 -5.66
CA ALA A 119 0.65 19.41 -6.36
C ALA A 119 -0.54 19.83 -7.23
N SER A 120 -1.14 18.88 -7.95
CA SER A 120 -2.32 19.13 -8.79
C SER A 120 -3.54 19.49 -7.94
N GLY A 121 -3.76 18.80 -6.81
CA GLY A 121 -4.84 19.10 -5.88
C GLY A 121 -4.69 20.47 -5.21
N MET A 122 -3.46 20.85 -4.83
CA MET A 122 -3.18 22.18 -4.26
C MET A 122 -3.40 23.29 -5.29
N LEU A 123 -3.03 23.05 -6.55
CA LEU A 123 -3.27 23.99 -7.64
C LEU A 123 -4.77 24.15 -7.93
N SER A 124 -5.51 23.06 -8.08
CA SER A 124 -6.93 23.11 -8.44
C SER A 124 -7.82 23.66 -7.32
N THR A 125 -7.49 23.38 -6.06
CA THR A 125 -8.32 23.75 -4.91
C THR A 125 -7.96 25.14 -4.38
N PHE A 126 -6.66 25.45 -4.33
CA PHE A 126 -6.15 26.65 -3.65
C PHE A 126 -5.36 27.59 -4.56
N GLY A 127 -5.18 27.25 -5.84
CA GLY A 127 -4.40 28.06 -6.79
C GLY A 127 -2.89 28.06 -6.52
N ILE A 128 -2.38 27.17 -5.66
CA ILE A 128 -0.95 27.14 -5.31
C ILE A 128 -0.14 26.55 -6.47
N PRO A 129 0.86 27.26 -7.01
CA PRO A 129 1.71 26.75 -8.08
C PRO A 129 2.40 25.43 -7.72
N ALA A 130 2.41 24.48 -8.65
CA ALA A 130 2.92 23.13 -8.43
C ALA A 130 4.37 23.09 -7.92
N TRP A 131 5.23 24.01 -8.38
CA TRP A 131 6.63 24.06 -7.94
C TRP A 131 6.77 24.46 -6.46
N ILE A 132 5.87 25.29 -5.92
CA ILE A 132 5.87 25.68 -4.50
C ILE A 132 5.50 24.47 -3.65
N THR A 133 4.44 23.74 -4.06
CA THR A 133 4.04 22.49 -3.39
C THR A 133 5.17 21.46 -3.43
N GLY A 134 5.79 21.27 -4.60
CA GLY A 134 6.92 20.35 -4.77
C GLY A 134 8.14 20.72 -3.91
N LEU A 135 8.53 21.99 -3.87
CA LEU A 135 9.63 22.47 -3.03
C LEU A 135 9.33 22.27 -1.54
N SER A 136 8.10 22.57 -1.12
CA SER A 136 7.66 22.38 0.26
C SER A 136 7.71 20.90 0.67
N LEU A 137 7.19 20.01 -0.18
CA LEU A 137 7.26 18.57 0.02
C LEU A 137 8.71 18.07 0.09
N ALA A 138 9.59 18.54 -0.80
CA ALA A 138 11.01 18.15 -0.80
C ALA A 138 11.71 18.52 0.51
N ILE A 139 11.47 19.73 1.03
CA ILE A 139 12.04 20.18 2.31
C ILE A 139 11.52 19.33 3.47
N LEU A 140 10.19 19.13 3.55
CA LEU A 140 9.56 18.35 4.61
C LEU A 140 10.04 16.89 4.61
N LEU A 141 10.07 16.24 3.44
CA LEU A 141 10.57 14.88 3.29
C LEU A 141 12.06 14.79 3.59
N GLY A 142 12.87 15.76 3.16
CA GLY A 142 14.29 15.83 3.48
C GLY A 142 14.56 15.85 4.98
N MET A 143 13.80 16.64 5.76
CA MET A 143 13.92 16.67 7.22
C MET A 143 13.65 15.31 7.89
N VAL A 144 12.76 14.50 7.30
CA VAL A 144 12.42 13.16 7.80
C VAL A 144 13.45 12.12 7.38
N ILE A 145 13.75 12.03 6.08
CA ILE A 145 14.61 11.00 5.47
C ILE A 145 16.06 11.14 5.94
N LEU A 146 16.59 12.36 6.04
CA LEU A 146 17.97 12.59 6.51
C LEU A 146 18.20 12.15 7.96
N GLY A 147 17.14 11.93 8.74
CA GLY A 147 17.22 11.37 10.09
C GLY A 147 17.31 9.84 10.16
N GLY A 148 17.28 9.14 9.01
CA GLY A 148 17.33 7.69 8.93
C GLY A 148 16.05 6.98 9.41
N ILE A 149 16.10 5.65 9.45
CA ILE A 149 14.92 4.80 9.72
C ILE A 149 14.24 5.14 11.05
N LYS A 150 15.01 5.44 12.11
CA LYS A 150 14.47 5.81 13.42
C LYS A 150 13.60 7.07 13.36
N ARG A 151 13.91 8.04 12.50
CA ARG A 151 13.08 9.25 12.33
C ARG A 151 11.87 8.96 11.46
N ILE A 152 12.03 8.20 10.38
CA ILE A 152 10.94 7.78 9.50
C ILE A 152 9.85 7.09 10.31
N VAL A 153 10.23 6.08 11.10
CA VAL A 153 9.33 5.32 11.97
C VAL A 153 8.60 6.22 12.98
N LYS A 154 9.32 7.12 13.66
CA LYS A 154 8.73 8.06 14.63
C LYS A 154 7.77 9.09 14.02
N VAL A 155 7.95 9.43 12.76
CA VAL A 155 7.02 10.32 12.05
C VAL A 155 5.80 9.53 11.59
N ALA A 156 6.02 8.34 11.01
CA ALA A 156 4.95 7.45 10.55
C ALA A 156 4.01 7.05 11.69
N GLU A 157 4.54 6.66 12.87
CA GLU A 157 3.74 6.21 14.01
C GLU A 157 2.72 7.27 14.49
N LYS A 158 2.99 8.57 14.26
CA LYS A 158 2.13 9.68 14.67
C LYS A 158 1.24 10.16 13.53
N LEU A 159 1.82 10.31 12.34
CA LEU A 159 1.13 10.88 11.18
C LEU A 159 0.09 9.90 10.62
N VAL A 160 0.44 8.63 10.51
CA VAL A 160 -0.39 7.61 9.84
C VAL A 160 -1.73 7.38 10.56
N PRO A 161 -1.77 7.18 11.89
CA PRO A 161 -3.05 7.05 12.58
C PRO A 161 -3.89 8.32 12.48
N THR A 162 -3.25 9.49 12.57
CA THR A 162 -3.94 10.79 12.50
C THR A 162 -4.60 10.98 11.13
N MET A 163 -3.87 10.73 10.04
CA MET A 163 -4.45 10.83 8.68
C MET A 163 -5.57 9.82 8.46
N ALA A 164 -5.44 8.60 8.98
CA ALA A 164 -6.44 7.55 8.86
C ALA A 164 -7.74 7.94 9.58
N VAL A 165 -7.65 8.47 10.80
CA VAL A 165 -8.81 8.94 11.56
C VAL A 165 -9.51 10.09 10.84
N ILE A 166 -8.77 11.10 10.36
CA ILE A 166 -9.36 12.23 9.63
C ILE A 166 -10.10 11.74 8.38
N TYR A 167 -9.46 10.87 7.59
CA TYR A 167 -10.05 10.33 6.38
C TYR A 167 -11.30 9.49 6.68
N PHE A 168 -11.23 8.63 7.69
CA PHE A 168 -12.33 7.76 8.10
C PHE A 168 -13.54 8.56 8.62
N LEU A 169 -13.30 9.57 9.47
CA LEU A 169 -14.37 10.45 9.97
C LEU A 169 -15.00 11.27 8.84
N GLY A 170 -14.20 11.78 7.91
CA GLY A 170 -14.71 12.47 6.73
C GLY A 170 -15.59 11.57 5.85
N GLY A 171 -15.14 10.33 5.60
CA GLY A 171 -15.92 9.33 4.87
C GLY A 171 -17.21 8.96 5.58
N LEU A 172 -17.17 8.74 6.89
CA LEU A 172 -18.37 8.48 7.69
C LEU A 172 -19.36 9.64 7.68
N ALA A 173 -18.89 10.89 7.71
CA ALA A 173 -19.76 12.05 7.60
C ALA A 173 -20.51 12.08 6.25
N VAL A 174 -19.83 11.76 5.15
CA VAL A 174 -20.45 11.67 3.82
C VAL A 174 -21.46 10.52 3.75
N ILE A 175 -21.11 9.35 4.31
CA ILE A 175 -22.01 8.20 4.39
C ILE A 175 -23.25 8.52 5.23
N ALA A 176 -23.09 9.16 6.39
CA ALA A 176 -24.20 9.54 7.25
C ALA A 176 -25.15 10.54 6.55
N ALA A 177 -24.60 11.50 5.80
CA ALA A 177 -25.39 12.44 5.01
C ALA A 177 -26.12 11.78 3.82
N ASN A 178 -25.71 10.58 3.38
CA ASN A 178 -26.25 9.86 2.23
C ASN A 178 -26.64 8.42 2.60
N ILE A 179 -27.16 8.22 3.80
CA ILE A 179 -27.35 6.87 4.36
C ILE A 179 -28.27 6.00 3.49
N GLU A 180 -29.26 6.61 2.84
CA GLU A 180 -30.19 5.95 1.93
C GLU A 180 -29.50 5.37 0.68
N GLN A 181 -28.35 5.93 0.29
CA GLN A 181 -27.59 5.49 -0.88
C GLN A 181 -26.63 4.34 -0.58
N VAL A 182 -26.43 3.99 0.70
CA VAL A 182 -25.51 2.92 1.09
C VAL A 182 -25.96 1.58 0.52
N LEU A 183 -27.21 1.19 0.78
CA LEU A 183 -27.73 -0.10 0.32
C LEU A 183 -27.79 -0.20 -1.22
N PRO A 184 -28.30 0.80 -1.97
CA PRO A 184 -28.23 0.81 -3.43
C PRO A 184 -26.79 0.70 -3.97
N SER A 185 -25.83 1.38 -3.34
CA SER A 185 -24.43 1.33 -3.77
C SER A 185 -23.82 -0.07 -3.60
N PHE A 186 -24.05 -0.72 -2.45
CA PHE A 186 -23.60 -2.10 -2.23
C PHE A 186 -24.24 -3.07 -3.22
N LEU A 187 -25.54 -2.93 -3.47
CA LEU A 187 -26.24 -3.76 -4.46
C LEU A 187 -25.67 -3.56 -5.86
N SER A 188 -25.41 -2.32 -6.27
CA SER A 188 -24.80 -2.00 -7.57
C SER A 188 -23.41 -2.64 -7.72
N VAL A 189 -22.58 -2.64 -6.68
CA VAL A 189 -21.25 -3.28 -6.73
C VAL A 189 -21.36 -4.78 -6.98
N ILE A 190 -22.24 -5.49 -6.26
CA ILE A 190 -22.41 -6.93 -6.41
C ILE A 190 -23.13 -7.27 -7.71
N GLN A 191 -24.21 -6.56 -8.04
CA GLN A 191 -24.93 -6.76 -9.28
C GLN A 191 -24.01 -6.55 -10.47
N ASP A 192 -23.30 -5.43 -10.58
CA ASP A 192 -22.43 -5.17 -11.73
C ASP A 192 -21.25 -6.14 -11.83
N ALA A 193 -20.78 -6.69 -10.71
CA ALA A 193 -19.75 -7.72 -10.72
C ALA A 193 -20.22 -9.06 -11.32
N PHE A 194 -21.52 -9.38 -11.19
CA PHE A 194 -22.10 -10.68 -11.57
C PHE A 194 -23.24 -10.60 -12.60
N SER A 195 -23.68 -9.41 -13.01
CA SER A 195 -24.80 -9.17 -13.94
C SER A 195 -24.40 -9.38 -15.41
N GLY A 196 -23.12 -9.61 -15.67
CA GLY A 196 -22.68 -10.32 -16.86
C GLY A 196 -22.85 -11.82 -16.63
N SER A 197 -24.02 -12.39 -16.95
CA SER A 197 -24.19 -13.84 -16.96
C SER A 197 -23.08 -14.45 -17.82
N ALA A 198 -22.21 -15.19 -17.16
CA ALA A 198 -21.09 -15.88 -17.77
C ALA A 198 -21.63 -16.97 -18.70
N ALA A 199 -21.85 -16.67 -19.99
CA ALA A 199 -21.97 -17.71 -21.03
C ALA A 199 -21.88 -17.31 -22.51
N ALA A 200 -22.22 -16.08 -22.98
CA ALA A 200 -22.63 -16.00 -24.40
C ALA A 200 -22.28 -14.78 -25.29
N GLY A 201 -21.48 -13.77 -24.91
CA GLY A 201 -21.30 -12.61 -25.82
C GLY A 201 -20.00 -11.80 -25.68
N GLY A 202 -19.36 -11.50 -26.82
CA GLY A 202 -18.07 -10.80 -26.91
C GLY A 202 -18.05 -9.39 -26.28
N PHE A 203 -19.12 -8.61 -26.43
CA PHE A 203 -19.17 -7.25 -25.86
C PHE A 203 -19.32 -7.23 -24.32
N LEU A 204 -20.09 -8.17 -23.77
CA LEU A 204 -20.29 -8.28 -22.32
C LEU A 204 -19.09 -8.93 -21.63
N GLY A 205 -18.44 -9.91 -22.27
CA GLY A 205 -17.17 -10.46 -21.81
C GLY A 205 -16.03 -9.42 -21.78
N ALA A 206 -16.00 -8.51 -22.76
CA ALA A 206 -15.05 -7.40 -22.77
C ALA A 206 -15.26 -6.44 -21.60
N SER A 207 -16.52 -6.15 -21.24
CA SER A 207 -16.87 -5.29 -20.10
C SER A 207 -16.46 -5.90 -18.76
N PHE A 208 -16.72 -7.20 -18.58
CA PHE A 208 -16.24 -7.96 -17.42
C PHE A 208 -14.71 -7.94 -17.33
N ALA A 209 -14.02 -8.31 -18.41
CA ALA A 209 -12.56 -8.36 -18.45
C ALA A 209 -11.96 -6.97 -18.18
N TYR A 210 -12.59 -5.91 -18.66
CA TYR A 210 -12.16 -4.53 -18.41
C TYR A 210 -12.32 -4.14 -16.94
N ALA A 211 -13.50 -4.35 -16.34
CA ALA A 211 -13.75 -4.06 -14.93
C ALA A 211 -12.84 -4.89 -14.02
N PHE A 212 -12.65 -6.17 -14.32
CA PHE A 212 -11.70 -7.06 -13.64
C PHE A 212 -10.28 -6.50 -13.70
N ASN A 213 -9.77 -6.18 -14.89
CA ASN A 213 -8.42 -5.63 -15.05
C ASN A 213 -8.25 -4.30 -14.31
N ARG A 214 -9.23 -3.40 -14.36
CA ARG A 214 -9.17 -2.12 -13.64
C ARG A 214 -9.19 -2.32 -12.13
N GLY A 215 -10.08 -3.18 -11.64
CA GLY A 215 -10.19 -3.49 -10.22
C GLY A 215 -8.96 -4.20 -9.67
N VAL A 216 -8.47 -5.25 -10.33
CA VAL A 216 -7.28 -6.00 -9.88
C VAL A 216 -6.02 -5.14 -9.93
N ASN A 217 -5.76 -4.44 -11.05
CA ASN A 217 -4.58 -3.58 -11.16
C ASN A 217 -4.60 -2.48 -10.09
N ARG A 218 -5.77 -1.89 -9.83
CA ARG A 218 -5.90 -0.86 -8.80
C ARG A 218 -5.79 -1.46 -7.39
N GLY A 219 -6.38 -2.62 -7.16
CA GLY A 219 -6.29 -3.36 -5.90
C GLY A 219 -4.85 -3.65 -5.53
N LEU A 220 -4.08 -4.26 -6.46
CA LEU A 220 -2.67 -4.58 -6.27
C LEU A 220 -1.82 -3.32 -6.01
N PHE A 221 -2.07 -2.23 -6.72
CA PHE A 221 -1.38 -0.96 -6.47
C PHE A 221 -1.74 -0.37 -5.10
N SER A 222 -2.98 -0.54 -4.64
CA SER A 222 -3.47 0.09 -3.40
C SER A 222 -3.01 -0.63 -2.13
N ASN A 223 -2.86 -1.95 -2.16
CA ASN A 223 -2.51 -2.76 -0.99
C ASN A 223 -1.09 -3.33 -1.05
N GLU A 224 -0.43 -3.22 -2.21
CA GLU A 224 0.90 -3.74 -2.52
C GLU A 224 1.03 -5.26 -2.35
N ALA A 225 -0.08 -6.00 -2.44
CA ALA A 225 -0.07 -7.45 -2.35
C ALA A 225 0.74 -8.05 -3.52
N GLY A 226 1.70 -8.92 -3.22
CA GLY A 226 2.56 -9.52 -4.24
C GLY A 226 3.67 -8.62 -4.76
N GLN A 227 3.77 -7.36 -4.30
CA GLN A 227 4.86 -6.45 -4.70
C GLN A 227 6.13 -6.66 -3.86
N GLY A 228 6.00 -7.19 -2.64
CA GLY A 228 7.14 -7.46 -1.77
C GLY A 228 7.81 -6.23 -1.13
N SER A 229 7.17 -5.06 -1.16
CA SER A 229 7.62 -3.82 -0.52
C SER A 229 7.30 -3.77 0.98
N ALA A 230 6.04 -4.04 1.35
CA ALA A 230 5.59 -4.09 2.74
C ALA A 230 6.46 -4.97 3.68
N PRO A 231 6.86 -6.20 3.31
CA PRO A 231 7.74 -7.01 4.15
C PRO A 231 9.11 -6.38 4.48
N ILE A 232 9.58 -5.40 3.70
CA ILE A 232 10.82 -4.66 3.99
C ILE A 232 10.66 -3.84 5.28
N ALA A 233 9.51 -3.17 5.44
CA ALA A 233 9.21 -2.41 6.66
C ALA A 233 8.97 -3.33 7.86
N HIS A 234 8.22 -4.41 7.66
CA HIS A 234 7.92 -5.38 8.72
C HIS A 234 9.15 -6.20 9.17
N ALA A 235 10.17 -6.36 8.33
CA ALA A 235 11.41 -7.00 8.73
C ALA A 235 12.09 -6.29 9.91
N ALA A 236 11.89 -4.97 10.08
CA ALA A 236 12.46 -4.19 11.17
C ALA A 236 11.75 -4.41 12.53
N ALA A 237 10.61 -5.10 12.57
CA ALA A 237 9.80 -5.27 13.77
C ALA A 237 10.44 -6.20 14.81
N ARG A 238 10.32 -5.85 16.09
CA ARG A 238 10.74 -6.69 17.21
C ARG A 238 9.77 -7.85 17.43
N ALA A 239 10.16 -9.04 17.00
CA ALA A 239 9.39 -10.25 17.25
C ALA A 239 10.30 -11.48 17.41
N ASP A 240 9.87 -12.41 18.25
CA ASP A 240 10.54 -13.71 18.43
C ASP A 240 10.18 -14.69 17.31
N GLU A 241 8.92 -14.66 16.87
CA GLU A 241 8.38 -15.59 15.89
C GLU A 241 8.01 -14.85 14.59
N PRO A 242 8.55 -15.26 13.44
CA PRO A 242 8.25 -14.60 12.17
C PRO A 242 6.76 -14.57 11.82
N ILE A 243 6.01 -15.60 12.21
CA ILE A 243 4.56 -15.70 11.98
C ILE A 243 3.79 -14.64 12.77
N SER A 244 4.28 -14.24 13.95
CA SER A 244 3.62 -13.21 14.77
C SER A 244 3.68 -11.84 14.11
N GLU A 245 4.72 -11.54 13.33
CA GLU A 245 4.78 -10.29 12.54
C GLU A 245 4.00 -10.41 11.22
N GLY A 246 3.86 -11.62 10.69
CA GLY A 246 3.08 -11.85 9.47
C GLY A 246 1.58 -11.57 9.63
N MET A 247 1.05 -11.76 10.85
CA MET A 247 -0.35 -11.55 11.23
C MET A 247 -0.68 -10.07 11.41
#